data_AF-A0A8C4SCB7-F1
#
_entry.id   AF-A0A8C4SCB7-F1
#
_cell.length_a   1.000
_cell.length_b   1.000
_cell.length_c   1.000
_cell.angle_alpha   90.00
_cell.angle_beta   90.00
_cell.angle_gamma   90.00
#
_symmetry.space_group_name_H-M   'P 1'
#
loop_
_entity.id
_entity.type
_entity.pdbx_description
1 polymer ?
#
loop_
_entity_poly.entity_id
_entity_poly.type
_entity_poly.pdbx_seq_one_letter_code
_entity_poly.pdbx_strand_id
1 'polypeptide(L)'
;YQSLHQKCTLLVEYLCYKGSTFHRVVKNFMIQGGDFTEGNGRGGESIYGGYFEDENFVLKHDRAFLLSMANRGKDTNGSQFFIILLSYSVHVVFGLIISGFEVIKQIENLKTDAASRPYADVRVIDCGQLITKSANDGKYCSL
;
A
#
# COMPACT_ATOMS: atom_id res chain seq x y z
N TYR A 1 -7.42 7.51 5.60
CA TYR A 1 -7.74 7.29 4.15
C TYR A 1 -7.27 8.42 3.23
N GLN A 2 -7.33 9.69 3.65
CA GLN A 2 -6.85 10.84 2.87
C GLN A 2 -5.33 10.83 2.62
N SER A 3 -4.55 10.24 3.53
CA SER A 3 -3.08 10.21 3.44
C SER A 3 -2.51 9.40 2.27
N LEU A 4 -3.19 8.36 1.77
CA LEU A 4 -2.80 7.68 0.53
C LEU A 4 -3.43 8.31 -0.72
N HIS A 5 -4.70 8.73 -0.62
CA HIS A 5 -5.43 9.32 -1.75
C HIS A 5 -4.82 10.63 -2.24
N GLN A 6 -4.25 11.44 -1.34
CA GLN A 6 -3.77 12.79 -1.66
C GLN A 6 -2.30 12.83 -2.12
N LYS A 7 -1.63 11.68 -2.23
CA LYS A 7 -0.21 11.58 -2.63
C LYS A 7 0.04 11.78 -4.13
N CYS A 8 -1.00 11.87 -4.95
CA CYS A 8 -0.84 11.98 -6.40
C CYS A 8 -0.94 13.41 -6.96
N THR A 9 -1.32 14.44 -6.18
CA THR A 9 -1.85 15.65 -6.85
C THR A 9 -1.44 17.03 -6.35
N LEU A 10 -0.79 17.29 -5.20
CA LEU A 10 -0.50 18.69 -4.83
C LEU A 10 0.82 18.89 -4.04
N LEU A 11 1.73 19.67 -4.63
CA LEU A 11 2.71 20.58 -4.03
C LEU A 11 3.57 20.10 -2.83
N VAL A 12 3.86 18.80 -2.74
CA VAL A 12 4.92 18.27 -1.87
C VAL A 12 5.70 17.24 -2.68
N GLU A 13 6.79 17.66 -3.34
CA GLU A 13 7.62 16.80 -4.23
C GLU A 13 8.20 15.55 -3.55
N TYR A 14 8.10 15.42 -2.22
CA TYR A 14 8.73 14.35 -1.44
C TYR A 14 7.82 13.17 -1.03
N LEU A 15 6.49 13.28 -1.14
CA LEU A 15 5.54 12.29 -0.61
C LEU A 15 4.85 11.47 -1.72
N CYS A 16 5.63 10.82 -2.60
CA CYS A 16 5.12 10.06 -3.73
C CYS A 16 5.52 8.58 -3.68
N TYR A 17 4.65 7.69 -4.17
CA TYR A 17 4.99 6.27 -4.34
C TYR A 17 5.80 5.99 -5.60
N LYS A 18 5.86 6.93 -6.54
CA LYS A 18 6.69 6.83 -7.73
C LYS A 18 8.15 6.64 -7.33
N GLY A 19 8.78 5.61 -7.87
CA GLY A 19 10.15 5.21 -7.54
C GLY A 19 10.26 4.32 -6.30
N SER A 20 9.21 4.18 -5.50
CA SER A 20 9.21 3.26 -4.34
C SER A 20 9.18 1.80 -4.76
N THR A 21 9.65 0.92 -3.88
CA THR A 21 9.80 -0.51 -4.15
C THR A 21 8.93 -1.38 -3.23
N PHE A 22 8.53 -2.54 -3.74
CA PHE A 22 8.01 -3.62 -2.91
C PHE A 22 9.17 -4.35 -2.26
N HIS A 23 9.47 -3.97 -1.02
CA HIS A 23 10.67 -4.41 -0.31
C HIS A 23 10.47 -5.72 0.45
N ARG A 24 9.24 -6.24 0.53
CA ARG A 24 8.94 -7.51 1.20
C ARG A 24 7.79 -8.24 0.50
N VAL A 25 8.01 -9.50 0.15
CA VAL A 25 7.05 -10.36 -0.55
C VAL A 25 7.04 -11.73 0.13
N VAL A 26 5.87 -12.16 0.59
CA VAL A 26 5.67 -13.49 1.17
C VAL A 26 4.58 -14.18 0.36
N LYS A 27 5.00 -15.21 -0.38
CA LYS A 27 4.12 -16.02 -1.22
C LYS A 27 2.97 -16.58 -0.37
N ASN A 28 1.75 -16.57 -0.94
CA ASN A 28 0.52 -17.00 -0.29
C ASN A 28 0.20 -16.22 1.00
N PHE A 29 0.70 -15.00 1.14
CA PHE A 29 0.38 -14.17 2.30
C PHE A 29 0.19 -12.72 1.91
N MET A 30 1.27 -12.02 1.59
CA MET A 30 1.20 -10.58 1.33
C MET A 30 2.37 -10.04 0.52
N ILE A 31 2.14 -8.90 -0.11
CA ILE A 31 3.15 -8.07 -0.78
C ILE A 31 3.14 -6.71 -0.09
N GLN A 32 4.29 -6.25 0.40
CA GLN A 32 4.43 -5.01 1.16
C GLN A 32 5.34 -4.01 0.43
N GLY A 33 4.90 -2.75 0.42
CA GLY A 33 5.57 -1.63 -0.23
C GLY A 33 5.27 -0.31 0.47
N GLY A 34 5.58 0.80 -0.21
CA GLY A 34 5.25 2.14 0.28
C GLY A 34 6.27 2.77 1.23
N ASP A 35 7.42 2.13 1.44
CA ASP A 35 8.61 2.79 2.01
C ASP A 35 9.35 3.52 0.89
N PHE A 36 9.01 4.80 0.70
CA PHE A 36 9.60 5.64 -0.34
C PHE A 36 10.86 6.40 0.11
N THR A 37 11.20 6.37 1.41
CA THR A 37 12.40 7.05 1.92
C THR A 37 13.60 6.11 2.02
N GLU A 38 13.41 4.87 2.48
CA GLU A 38 14.50 3.91 2.69
C GLU A 38 14.38 2.63 1.84
N GLY A 39 13.19 2.30 1.34
CA GLY A 39 12.95 1.10 0.52
C GLY A 39 13.30 -0.23 1.20
N ASN A 40 13.32 -0.26 2.54
CA ASN A 40 13.74 -1.44 3.33
C ASN A 40 12.75 -1.80 4.45
N GLY A 41 11.65 -1.05 4.57
CA GLY A 41 10.62 -1.19 5.59
C GLY A 41 10.88 -0.35 6.84
N ARG A 42 11.99 0.40 6.96
CA ARG A 42 12.30 1.30 8.09
C ARG A 42 11.78 2.70 7.94
N GLY A 43 11.61 3.15 6.71
CA GLY A 43 11.19 4.49 6.40
C GLY A 43 9.70 4.62 6.10
N GLY A 44 9.39 5.70 5.39
CA GLY A 44 8.05 6.10 5.04
C GLY A 44 7.41 6.97 6.12
N GLU A 45 6.72 8.01 5.68
CA GLU A 45 6.01 8.94 6.55
C GLU A 45 4.63 9.28 5.98
N SER A 46 3.74 9.75 6.84
CA SER A 46 2.41 10.20 6.47
C SER A 46 2.43 11.67 6.04
N ILE A 47 1.37 12.09 5.34
CA ILE A 47 1.18 13.50 4.95
C ILE A 47 0.97 14.43 6.16
N TYR A 48 0.69 13.87 7.33
CA TYR A 48 0.48 14.62 8.57
C TYR A 48 1.82 14.96 9.28
N GLY A 49 2.95 14.47 8.76
CA GLY A 49 4.27 14.55 9.38
C GLY A 49 4.47 13.39 10.36
N GLY A 50 5.34 12.44 10.02
CA GLY A 50 5.57 11.25 10.85
C GLY A 50 4.43 10.23 10.78
N TYR A 51 3.99 9.72 11.94
CA TYR A 51 2.96 8.67 12.05
C TYR A 51 1.59 9.21 12.47
N PHE A 52 0.53 8.45 12.20
CA PHE A 52 -0.84 8.77 12.62
C PHE A 52 -1.57 7.58 13.26
N GLU A 53 -2.63 7.91 14.01
CA GLU A 53 -3.45 6.98 14.79
C GLU A 53 -4.23 5.97 13.93
N ASP A 54 -4.60 4.83 14.51
CA ASP A 54 -5.43 3.82 13.84
C ASP A 54 -6.89 4.33 13.66
N GLU A 55 -7.27 4.72 12.43
CA GLU A 55 -8.57 5.38 12.15
C GLU A 55 -9.82 4.54 12.50
N ASN A 56 -9.82 3.22 12.25
CA ASN A 56 -10.82 2.24 12.76
C ASN A 56 -10.67 0.86 12.09
N PHE A 57 -10.84 -0.23 12.86
CA PHE A 57 -10.77 -1.64 12.39
C PHE A 57 -12.11 -2.18 11.81
N VAL A 58 -12.93 -1.31 11.20
CA VAL A 58 -14.32 -1.66 10.82
C VAL A 58 -14.37 -2.68 9.68
N LEU A 59 -13.40 -2.66 8.76
CA LEU A 59 -13.35 -3.56 7.62
C LEU A 59 -12.51 -4.81 7.95
N LYS A 60 -13.15 -5.97 7.92
CA LYS A 60 -12.50 -7.27 8.13
C LYS A 60 -11.78 -7.72 6.86
N HIS A 61 -10.65 -8.40 7.02
CA HIS A 61 -9.95 -9.08 5.93
C HIS A 61 -10.67 -10.36 5.51
N ASP A 62 -11.78 -10.22 4.81
CA ASP A 62 -12.68 -11.31 4.40
C ASP A 62 -12.33 -11.91 3.02
N ARG A 63 -11.42 -11.28 2.27
CA ARG A 63 -11.10 -11.67 0.89
C ARG A 63 -9.66 -11.35 0.52
N ALA A 64 -9.18 -12.00 -0.55
CA ALA A 64 -7.90 -11.69 -1.16
C ALA A 64 -7.94 -10.33 -1.87
N PHE A 65 -6.76 -9.78 -2.12
CA PHE A 65 -6.49 -8.50 -2.79
C PHE A 65 -6.94 -7.25 -2.03
N LEU A 66 -7.09 -7.37 -0.72
CA LEU A 66 -7.33 -6.22 0.15
C LEU A 66 -6.03 -5.44 0.41
N LEU A 67 -6.16 -4.12 0.41
CA LEU A 67 -5.11 -3.17 0.71
C LEU A 67 -5.21 -2.74 2.17
N SER A 68 -4.10 -2.83 2.90
CA SER A 68 -4.06 -2.58 4.35
C SER A 68 -2.79 -1.84 4.77
N MET A 69 -2.88 -1.06 5.85
CA MET A 69 -1.76 -0.25 6.35
C MET A 69 -0.78 -1.11 7.14
N ALA A 70 0.51 -1.02 6.80
CA ALA A 70 1.54 -1.61 7.64
C ALA A 70 1.82 -0.67 8.83
N ASN A 71 1.89 -1.25 10.03
CA ASN A 71 2.21 -0.55 11.25
C ASN A 71 3.26 -1.33 12.06
N ARG A 72 3.87 -0.66 13.04
CA ARG A 72 4.89 -1.21 13.96
C ARG A 72 4.37 -1.34 15.39
N GLY A 73 3.07 -1.28 15.56
CA GLY A 73 2.41 -1.12 16.85
C GLY A 73 1.24 -0.14 16.74
N LYS A 74 0.54 0.05 17.84
CA LYS A 74 -0.60 0.96 17.93
C LYS A 74 -0.19 2.38 17.50
N ASP A 75 -1.00 3.03 16.67
CA ASP A 75 -0.85 4.44 16.26
C ASP A 75 0.47 4.77 15.52
N THR A 76 1.03 3.79 14.77
CA THR A 76 2.28 3.95 14.00
C THR A 76 2.06 3.86 12.49
N ASN A 77 0.92 4.33 12.00
CA ASN A 77 0.63 4.31 10.56
C ASN A 77 1.44 5.38 9.84
N GLY A 78 2.19 4.98 8.81
CA GLY A 78 2.99 5.89 7.99
C GLY A 78 2.51 5.89 6.54
N SER A 79 3.38 5.46 5.64
CA SER A 79 3.06 5.30 4.21
C SER A 79 3.08 3.87 3.71
N GLN A 80 3.60 2.96 4.52
CA GLN A 80 3.74 1.57 4.13
C GLN A 80 2.38 0.90 4.11
N PHE A 81 2.20 0.04 3.11
CA PHE A 81 0.98 -0.71 2.90
C PHE A 81 1.34 -2.13 2.46
N PHE A 82 0.36 -3.02 2.58
CA PHE A 82 0.47 -4.35 2.03
C PHE A 82 -0.83 -4.79 1.34
N ILE A 83 -0.66 -5.63 0.33
CA ILE A 83 -1.72 -6.30 -0.41
C ILE A 83 -1.80 -7.73 0.12
N ILE A 84 -2.95 -8.12 0.64
CA ILE A 84 -3.19 -9.47 1.15
C ILE A 84 -3.56 -10.40 0.00
N LEU A 85 -2.98 -11.60 -0.05
CA LEU A 85 -3.25 -12.60 -1.08
C LEU A 85 -4.09 -13.78 -0.58
N LEU A 86 -4.17 -13.95 0.74
CA LEU A 86 -4.96 -14.99 1.41
C LEU A 86 -5.68 -14.42 2.62
N SER A 87 -6.92 -14.86 2.85
CA SER A 87 -7.85 -14.29 3.83
C SER A 87 -7.37 -14.46 5.29
N TYR A 88 -6.46 -13.61 5.73
CA TYR A 88 -6.01 -13.51 7.12
C TYR A 88 -5.61 -12.07 7.43
N SER A 89 -6.13 -11.46 8.50
CA SER A 89 -5.41 -10.65 9.52
C SER A 89 -6.32 -9.65 10.26
N VAL A 90 -5.69 -8.81 11.11
CA VAL A 90 -6.20 -7.92 12.17
C VAL A 90 -5.93 -6.43 11.89
N HIS A 91 -5.48 -6.07 10.70
CA HIS A 91 -5.08 -4.69 10.36
C HIS A 91 -6.24 -3.83 9.78
N VAL A 92 -6.04 -2.52 9.66
CA VAL A 92 -7.02 -1.64 9.02
C VAL A 92 -7.00 -1.85 7.50
N VAL A 93 -8.06 -2.43 6.95
CA VAL A 93 -8.30 -2.47 5.50
C VAL A 93 -8.74 -1.09 5.05
N PHE A 94 -8.21 -0.60 3.93
CA PHE A 94 -8.61 0.68 3.35
C PHE A 94 -8.82 0.70 1.84
N GLY A 95 -8.61 -0.44 1.17
CA GLY A 95 -8.85 -0.56 -0.26
C GLY A 95 -8.97 -2.01 -0.71
N LEU A 96 -9.36 -2.18 -1.97
CA LEU A 96 -9.44 -3.44 -2.67
C LEU A 96 -8.84 -3.22 -4.05
N ILE A 97 -7.98 -4.12 -4.51
CA ILE A 97 -7.49 -4.06 -5.88
C ILE A 97 -8.60 -4.46 -6.84
N ILE A 98 -8.92 -3.59 -7.80
CA ILE A 98 -9.95 -3.85 -8.83
C ILE A 98 -9.39 -4.36 -10.16
N SER A 99 -8.08 -4.22 -10.42
CA SER A 99 -7.44 -4.63 -11.68
C SER A 99 -5.95 -4.94 -11.51
N GLY A 100 -5.33 -5.65 -12.46
CA GLY A 100 -3.90 -5.97 -12.43
C GLY A 100 -3.51 -7.16 -11.54
N PHE A 101 -4.44 -8.10 -11.31
CA PHE A 101 -4.22 -9.28 -10.47
C PHE A 101 -3.05 -10.16 -10.95
N GLU A 102 -2.82 -10.21 -12.26
CA GLU A 102 -1.71 -10.92 -12.90
C GLU A 102 -0.35 -10.32 -12.50
N VAL A 103 -0.25 -8.99 -12.37
CA VAL A 103 0.97 -8.31 -11.92
C VAL A 103 1.25 -8.66 -10.47
N ILE A 104 0.22 -8.65 -9.62
CA ILE A 104 0.32 -9.03 -8.22
C ILE A 104 0.81 -10.48 -8.09
N LYS A 105 0.24 -11.41 -8.87
CA LYS A 105 0.68 -12.82 -8.90
C LYS A 105 2.11 -12.98 -9.42
N GLN A 106 2.55 -12.17 -10.38
CA GLN A 106 3.94 -12.20 -10.83
C GLN A 106 4.89 -11.77 -9.72
N ILE A 107 4.57 -10.67 -9.03
CA ILE A 107 5.36 -10.16 -7.90
C ILE A 107 5.42 -11.20 -6.78
N GLU A 108 4.29 -11.82 -6.45
CA GLU A 108 4.19 -12.87 -5.43
C GLU A 108 5.14 -14.06 -5.69
N ASN A 109 5.33 -14.43 -6.96
CA ASN A 109 6.12 -15.59 -7.35
C ASN A 109 7.62 -15.28 -7.55
N LEU A 110 8.05 -14.05 -7.26
CA LEU A 110 9.47 -13.70 -7.30
C LEU A 110 10.25 -14.46 -6.22
N LYS A 111 11.51 -14.79 -6.56
CA LYS A 111 12.44 -15.34 -5.57
C LYS A 111 12.78 -14.26 -4.56
N THR A 112 12.74 -14.64 -3.28
CA THR A 112 13.06 -13.77 -2.16
C THR A 112 14.22 -14.33 -1.33
N ASP A 113 14.87 -13.45 -0.59
CA ASP A 113 15.88 -13.81 0.40
C ASP A 113 15.27 -14.27 1.72
N ALA A 114 16.11 -14.56 2.72
CA ALA A 114 15.67 -14.98 4.05
C ALA A 114 14.84 -13.92 4.80
N ALA A 115 14.98 -12.64 4.45
CA ALA A 115 14.17 -11.54 4.99
C ALA A 115 12.88 -11.30 4.20
N SER A 116 12.57 -12.18 3.23
CA SER A 116 11.44 -12.05 2.31
C SER A 116 11.56 -10.85 1.37
N ARG A 117 12.76 -10.29 1.15
CA ARG A 117 13.00 -9.24 0.15
C ARG A 117 13.19 -9.89 -1.23
N PRO A 118 12.50 -9.42 -2.29
CA PRO A 118 12.71 -9.93 -3.63
C PRO A 118 14.11 -9.58 -4.15
N TYR A 119 14.76 -10.54 -4.83
CA TYR A 119 16.03 -10.29 -5.52
C TYR A 119 15.87 -9.36 -6.72
N ALA A 120 14.72 -9.46 -7.39
CA ALA A 120 14.35 -8.55 -8.46
C ALA A 120 13.88 -7.20 -7.86
N ASP A 121 14.27 -6.10 -8.51
CA ASP A 121 13.81 -4.77 -8.12
C ASP A 121 12.37 -4.53 -8.61
N VAL A 122 11.41 -4.66 -7.69
CA VAL A 122 9.99 -4.44 -7.98
C VAL A 122 9.63 -3.01 -7.65
N ARG A 123 9.52 -2.17 -8.69
CA ARG A 123 9.39 -0.72 -8.54
C ARG A 123 8.08 -0.18 -9.11
N VAL A 124 7.51 0.79 -8.40
CA VAL A 124 6.39 1.60 -8.91
C VAL A 124 6.97 2.67 -9.85
N ILE A 125 6.95 2.40 -11.15
CA ILE A 125 7.50 3.32 -12.16
C ILE A 125 6.65 4.58 -12.31
N ASP A 126 5.32 4.44 -12.14
CA ASP A 126 4.39 5.56 -12.17
C ASP A 126 3.18 5.25 -11.30
N CYS A 127 2.55 6.30 -10.77
CA CYS A 127 1.32 6.19 -9.98
C CYS A 127 0.53 7.49 -10.07
N GLY A 128 -0.79 7.39 -9.97
CA GLY A 128 -1.68 8.54 -10.08
C GLY A 128 -3.05 8.24 -9.49
N GLN A 129 -3.88 9.28 -9.39
CA GLN A 129 -5.28 9.13 -9.04
C GLN A 129 -6.14 9.07 -10.31
N LEU A 130 -6.96 8.04 -10.44
CA LEU A 130 -7.98 8.01 -11.49
C LEU A 130 -9.14 8.93 -11.09
N ILE A 131 -9.29 10.05 -11.81
CA ILE A 131 -10.44 10.94 -11.63
C ILE A 131 -11.59 10.37 -12.46
N THR A 132 -12.58 9.77 -11.80
CA THR A 132 -13.80 9.34 -12.48
C THR A 132 -14.60 10.56 -12.91
N LYS A 133 -15.20 10.52 -14.11
CA LYS A 133 -16.06 11.62 -14.64
C LYS A 133 -17.22 11.99 -13.71
N SER A 134 -17.54 11.14 -12.73
CA SER A 134 -18.54 11.38 -11.69
C SER A 134 -18.03 12.20 -10.50
N ALA A 135 -16.80 12.72 -10.49
CA ALA A 135 -16.35 13.62 -9.42
C ALA A 135 -17.10 14.98 -9.37
N ASN A 136 -18.08 15.21 -10.25
CA ASN A 136 -19.10 16.26 -10.11
C ASN A 136 -20.36 15.83 -9.35
N ASP A 137 -20.59 14.53 -9.12
CA ASP A 137 -21.74 14.02 -8.38
C ASP A 137 -21.29 12.92 -7.40
N GLY A 138 -21.28 13.28 -6.12
CA GLY A 138 -20.61 12.55 -5.05
C GLY A 138 -20.87 11.04 -4.99
N LYS A 139 -19.86 10.38 -4.39
CA LYS A 139 -19.80 8.99 -3.93
C LYS A 139 -19.39 7.97 -5.01
N TYR A 140 -18.08 7.67 -5.00
CA TYR A 140 -17.47 6.38 -4.65
C TYR A 140 -16.08 6.30 -5.30
N CYS A 141 -15.05 6.15 -4.47
CA CYS A 141 -13.65 6.06 -4.92
C CYS A 141 -13.22 4.59 -4.82
N SER A 142 -12.92 3.97 -5.95
CA SER A 142 -12.38 2.61 -6.05
C SER A 142 -10.91 2.68 -6.47
N LEU A 143 -10.03 2.11 -5.63
CA LEU A 143 -8.58 1.97 -5.86
C LEU A 143 -8.27 0.78 -6.77
#